data_AF-A0A227J386-F1
#
_entry.id   AF-A0A227J386-F1
#
_cell.length_a   1.000
_cell.length_b   1.000
_cell.length_c   1.000
_cell.angle_alpha   90.00
_cell.angle_beta   90.00
_cell.angle_gamma   90.00
#
_symmetry.space_group_name_H-M   'P 1'
#
loop_
_entity.id
_entity.type
_entity.pdbx_description
1 polymer ?
#
loop_
_entity_poly.entity_id
_entity_poly.type
_entity_poly.pdbx_seq_one_letter_code
_entity_poly.pdbx_strand_id
1 'polypeptide(L)'
;NADAFVLWGSNMAEMHPVLWTRITDRRLSHPHVRVNVLSTYYHRSFELADHGYIFNPQSDLAIANFIANYIIENDAVNWDFVNKHTNFTQADTDIGYGLRDDDPLQK
;
A
#
# COMPACT_ATOMS: atom_id res chain seq x y z
N ASN A 1 -11.98 3.98 -14.65
CA ASN A 1 -12.58 3.70 -13.32
C ASN A 1 -11.80 2.59 -12.66
N ALA A 2 -11.76 2.56 -11.32
CA ALA A 2 -11.07 1.52 -10.55
C ALA A 2 -11.99 0.32 -10.27
N ASP A 3 -11.38 -0.87 -10.26
CA ASP A 3 -12.02 -2.14 -9.87
C ASP A 3 -11.46 -2.68 -8.55
N ALA A 4 -10.31 -2.17 -8.09
CA ALA A 4 -9.76 -2.42 -6.77
C ALA A 4 -9.24 -1.12 -6.16
N PHE A 5 -9.45 -0.97 -4.86
CA PHE A 5 -8.85 0.06 -4.02
C PHE A 5 -7.96 -0.62 -2.98
N VAL A 6 -6.74 -0.09 -2.80
CA VAL A 6 -5.78 -0.55 -1.79
C VAL A 6 -5.34 0.66 -0.98
N LEU A 7 -5.76 0.72 0.28
CA LEU A 7 -5.45 1.82 1.18
C LEU A 7 -4.23 1.44 2.03
N TRP A 8 -3.06 2.00 1.70
CA TRP A 8 -1.81 1.81 2.44
C TRP A 8 -1.74 2.77 3.64
N GLY A 9 -2.27 2.36 4.80
CA GLY A 9 -2.27 3.15 6.04
C GLY A 9 -3.24 4.33 6.07
N SER A 10 -4.00 4.55 4.99
CA SER A 10 -4.88 5.72 4.87
C SER A 10 -6.21 5.52 5.59
N ASN A 11 -6.45 6.26 6.67
CA ASN A 11 -7.78 6.37 7.30
C ASN A 11 -8.68 7.36 6.54
N MET A 12 -9.08 7.00 5.32
CA MET A 12 -9.85 7.90 4.45
C MET A 12 -11.23 8.24 5.01
N ALA A 13 -11.83 7.35 5.80
CA ALA A 13 -13.16 7.57 6.37
C ALA A 13 -13.22 8.82 7.27
N GLU A 14 -12.12 9.14 7.95
CA GLU A 14 -12.04 10.27 8.87
C GLU A 14 -11.20 11.42 8.32
N MET A 15 -10.13 11.15 7.56
CA MET A 15 -9.18 12.17 7.11
C MET A 15 -9.45 12.67 5.68
N HIS A 16 -10.18 11.90 4.87
CA HIS A 16 -10.54 12.28 3.49
C HIS A 16 -12.00 11.89 3.16
N PRO A 17 -12.99 12.33 3.96
CA PRO A 17 -14.35 11.79 3.93
C PRO A 17 -15.03 11.94 2.58
N VAL A 18 -14.79 13.02 1.83
CA VAL A 18 -15.40 13.21 0.50
C VAL A 18 -14.84 12.21 -0.52
N LEU A 19 -13.55 11.89 -0.47
CA LEU A 19 -12.97 10.85 -1.32
C LEU A 19 -13.44 9.46 -0.88
N TRP A 20 -13.56 9.24 0.43
CA TRP A 20 -14.11 8.00 0.97
C TRP A 20 -15.53 7.75 0.49
N THR A 21 -16.41 8.76 0.51
CA THR A 21 -17.78 8.65 -0.02
C THR A 21 -17.79 8.22 -1.50
N ARG A 22 -16.85 8.70 -2.31
CA ARG A 22 -16.73 8.27 -3.72
C ARG A 22 -16.26 6.83 -3.87
N ILE A 23 -15.38 6.35 -2.99
CA ILE A 23 -14.98 4.94 -2.93
C ILE A 23 -16.16 4.08 -2.49
N THR A 24 -16.88 4.50 -1.45
CA THR A 24 -18.10 3.85 -0.95
C THR A 24 -19.15 3.72 -2.05
N ASP A 25 -19.45 4.81 -2.76
CA ASP A 25 -20.40 4.81 -3.89
C ASP A 25 -19.96 3.81 -4.98
N ARG A 26 -18.69 3.90 -5.42
CA ARG A 26 -18.16 2.97 -6.43
C ARG A 26 -18.26 1.51 -5.98
N ARG A 27 -17.87 1.19 -4.73
CA ARG A 27 -17.88 -0.16 -4.17
C ARG A 27 -19.29 -0.71 -3.97
N LEU A 28 -20.23 0.08 -3.47
CA LEU A 28 -21.60 -0.37 -3.20
C LEU A 28 -22.44 -0.49 -4.48
N SER A 29 -22.20 0.37 -5.48
CA SER A 29 -22.90 0.30 -6.76
C SER A 29 -22.37 -0.76 -7.73
N HIS A 30 -21.17 -1.31 -7.48
CA HIS A 30 -20.52 -2.26 -8.38
C HIS A 30 -19.98 -3.48 -7.62
N PRO A 31 -20.70 -4.61 -7.58
CA PRO A 31 -20.36 -5.77 -6.74
C PRO A 31 -19.00 -6.41 -7.01
N HIS A 32 -18.42 -6.20 -8.21
CA HIS A 32 -17.10 -6.72 -8.57
C HIS A 32 -15.95 -5.88 -8.00
N VAL A 33 -16.22 -4.65 -7.59
CA VAL A 33 -15.21 -3.76 -7.02
C VAL A 33 -14.77 -4.28 -5.65
N ARG A 34 -13.48 -4.16 -5.35
CA ARG A 34 -12.90 -4.57 -4.06
C ARG A 34 -12.23 -3.42 -3.33
N VAL A 35 -12.40 -3.35 -2.01
CA VAL A 35 -11.72 -2.41 -1.12
C VAL A 35 -10.84 -3.18 -0.14
N ASN A 36 -9.54 -2.96 -0.19
CA ASN A 36 -8.55 -3.58 0.70
C ASN A 36 -7.92 -2.48 1.56
N VAL A 37 -7.90 -2.68 2.88
CA VAL A 37 -7.39 -1.69 3.84
C VAL A 37 -6.24 -2.30 4.61
N LEU A 38 -5.07 -1.69 4.51
CA LEU A 38 -3.89 -2.03 5.30
C LEU A 38 -3.71 -0.94 6.35
N SER A 39 -3.55 -1.31 7.62
CA SER A 39 -3.27 -0.36 8.69
C SER A 39 -2.51 -1.01 9.84
N THR A 40 -1.90 -0.21 10.72
CA THR A 40 -1.27 -0.71 11.95
C THR A 40 -2.28 -0.82 13.11
N TYR A 41 -3.50 -0.30 12.94
CA TYR A 41 -4.60 -0.38 13.90
C TYR A 41 -5.95 -0.36 13.18
N TYR A 42 -7.00 -0.82 13.85
CA TYR A 42 -8.35 -0.81 13.29
C TYR A 42 -8.99 0.58 13.37
N HIS A 43 -9.63 1.04 12.28
CA HIS A 43 -10.36 2.32 12.20
C HIS A 43 -11.52 2.24 11.18
N ARG A 44 -12.32 3.31 11.04
CA ARG A 44 -13.59 3.30 10.28
C ARG A 44 -13.49 2.87 8.82
N SER A 45 -12.33 3.03 8.17
CA SER A 45 -12.17 2.53 6.80
C SER A 45 -12.27 1.01 6.69
N PHE A 46 -12.04 0.25 7.77
CA PHE A 46 -12.23 -1.20 7.79
C PHE A 46 -13.70 -1.61 7.67
N GLU A 47 -14.66 -0.73 7.97
CA GLU A 47 -16.09 -1.05 7.91
C GLU A 47 -16.60 -1.32 6.49
N LEU A 48 -15.93 -0.78 5.46
CA LEU A 48 -16.22 -1.03 4.04
C LEU A 48 -15.27 -2.08 3.42
N ALA A 49 -14.20 -2.45 4.11
CA ALA A 49 -13.15 -3.28 3.52
C ALA A 49 -13.66 -4.70 3.25
N ASP A 50 -13.45 -5.19 2.03
CA ASP A 50 -13.60 -6.61 1.72
C ASP A 50 -12.51 -7.43 2.43
N HIS A 51 -11.30 -6.88 2.50
CA HIS A 51 -10.20 -7.42 3.29
C HIS A 51 -9.51 -6.32 4.09
N GLY A 52 -9.41 -6.53 5.40
CA GLY A 52 -8.65 -5.70 6.32
C GLY A 52 -7.40 -6.41 6.80
N TYR A 53 -6.25 -5.75 6.70
CA TYR A 53 -4.95 -6.28 7.12
C TYR A 53 -4.36 -5.37 8.20
N ILE A 54 -4.22 -5.92 9.41
CA ILE A 54 -3.44 -5.29 10.47
C ILE A 54 -2.01 -5.81 10.38
N PHE A 55 -1.04 -4.90 10.27
CA PHE A 55 0.37 -5.26 10.13
C PHE A 55 1.24 -4.51 11.15
N ASN A 56 2.42 -5.05 11.42
CA ASN A 56 3.37 -4.43 12.34
C ASN A 56 3.94 -3.14 11.71
N PRO A 57 4.13 -2.05 12.47
CA PRO A 57 4.72 -0.83 11.94
C PRO A 57 6.02 -1.10 11.16
N GLN A 58 6.18 -0.41 10.03
CA GLN A 58 7.35 -0.50 9.13
C GLN A 58 7.50 -1.83 8.35
N SER A 59 6.61 -2.81 8.54
CA SER A 59 6.64 -4.05 7.74
C SER A 59 5.97 -3.92 6.36
N ASP A 60 5.43 -2.76 6.02
CA ASP A 60 4.84 -2.44 4.72
C ASP A 60 5.86 -2.50 3.57
N LEU A 61 7.12 -2.12 3.80
CA LEU A 61 8.22 -2.31 2.85
C LEU A 61 8.37 -3.78 2.42
N ALA A 62 8.26 -4.70 3.37
CA ALA A 62 8.32 -6.13 3.08
C ALA A 62 7.09 -6.60 2.28
N ILE A 63 5.90 -6.08 2.58
CA ILE A 63 4.66 -6.39 1.84
C ILE A 63 4.76 -5.89 0.39
N ALA A 64 5.27 -4.68 0.17
CA ALA A 64 5.45 -4.13 -1.18
C ALA A 64 6.43 -4.98 -2.01
N ASN A 65 7.56 -5.38 -1.42
CA ASN A 65 8.51 -6.29 -2.08
C ASN A 65 7.92 -7.68 -2.34
N PHE A 66 7.11 -8.20 -1.40
CA PHE A 66 6.39 -9.46 -1.60
C PHE A 66 5.45 -9.39 -2.81
N ILE A 67 4.67 -8.30 -2.96
CA ILE A 67 3.77 -8.12 -4.11
C ILE A 67 4.57 -8.03 -5.42
N ALA A 68 5.68 -7.29 -5.44
CA ALA A 68 6.54 -7.20 -6.63
C ALA A 68 7.14 -8.57 -7.01
N ASN A 69 7.63 -9.32 -6.03
CA ASN A 69 8.13 -10.68 -6.22
C ASN A 69 7.03 -11.62 -6.75
N TYR A 70 5.83 -11.56 -6.16
CA TYR A 70 4.69 -12.36 -6.59
C TYR A 70 4.30 -12.07 -8.05
N ILE A 71 4.34 -10.80 -8.49
CA ILE A 71 4.09 -10.43 -9.90
C ILE A 71 5.10 -11.10 -10.83
N ILE A 72 6.38 -11.14 -10.44
CA ILE A 72 7.45 -11.76 -11.22
C ILE A 72 7.30 -13.30 -11.25
N GLU A 73 7.09 -13.92 -10.09
CA GLU A 73 6.94 -15.37 -9.95
C GLU A 73 5.73 -15.94 -10.71
N ASN A 74 4.71 -15.12 -10.94
CA ASN A 74 3.48 -15.51 -11.63
C ASN A 74 3.41 -15.01 -13.09
N ASP A 75 4.54 -14.59 -13.68
CA ASP A 75 4.62 -14.08 -15.06
C ASP A 75 3.58 -12.99 -15.38
N ALA A 76 3.30 -12.13 -14.40
CA ALA A 76 2.31 -11.05 -14.50
C ALA A 76 2.96 -9.69 -14.80
N VAL A 77 4.22 -9.68 -15.20
CA VAL A 77 4.95 -8.46 -15.57
C VAL A 77 4.47 -7.96 -16.93
N ASN A 78 4.12 -6.69 -17.03
CA ASN A 78 3.90 -6.05 -18.32
C ASN A 78 5.24 -5.69 -18.98
N TRP A 79 5.85 -6.67 -19.66
CA TRP A 79 7.17 -6.53 -20.27
C TRP A 79 7.25 -5.43 -21.34
N ASP A 80 6.19 -5.25 -22.12
CA ASP A 80 6.14 -4.18 -23.14
C ASP A 80 6.28 -2.79 -22.52
N PHE A 81 5.58 -2.55 -21.40
CA PHE A 81 5.68 -1.29 -20.68
C PHE A 81 7.04 -1.14 -19.99
N VAL A 82 7.46 -2.18 -19.26
CA VAL A 82 8.73 -2.18 -18.50
C VAL A 82 9.91 -1.86 -19.42
N ASN A 83 10.00 -2.55 -20.55
CA ASN A 83 11.13 -2.40 -21.48
C ASN A 83 11.18 -1.02 -22.16
N LYS A 84 10.05 -0.33 -22.30
CA LYS A 84 9.98 0.97 -23.01
C LYS A 84 10.03 2.18 -22.09
N HIS A 85 9.61 2.02 -20.83
CA HIS A 85 9.24 3.16 -19.98
C HIS A 85 9.82 3.11 -18.57
N THR A 86 10.67 2.13 -18.25
CA THR A 86 11.22 1.99 -16.89
C THR A 86 12.73 1.74 -16.91
N ASN A 87 13.38 2.04 -15.78
CA ASN A 87 14.76 1.70 -15.49
C ASN A 87 14.80 1.03 -14.11
N PHE A 88 15.75 0.13 -13.89
CA PHE A 88 15.98 -0.50 -12.60
C PHE A 88 17.18 0.14 -11.91
N THR A 89 17.06 0.45 -10.62
CA THR A 89 18.13 1.03 -9.81
C THR A 89 18.08 0.42 -8.42
N GLN A 90 19.24 0.23 -7.82
CA GLN A 90 19.39 -0.19 -6.43
C GLN A 90 19.98 0.98 -5.64
N ALA A 91 19.29 1.39 -4.58
CA ALA A 91 19.75 2.43 -3.68
C ALA A 91 20.55 1.84 -2.51
N ASP A 92 21.37 2.68 -1.87
CA ASP A 92 22.13 2.31 -0.69
C ASP A 92 21.19 1.97 0.49
N THR A 93 21.56 0.95 1.24
CA THR A 93 20.88 0.55 2.49
C THR A 93 21.63 1.11 3.69
N ASP A 94 21.04 0.99 4.89
CA ASP A 94 21.68 1.43 6.15
C ASP A 94 22.00 2.94 6.16
N ILE A 95 21.00 3.74 5.78
CA ILE A 95 21.12 5.20 5.64
C ILE A 95 20.96 5.97 6.97
N GLY A 96 20.98 5.25 8.10
CA GLY A 96 20.69 5.78 9.42
C GLY A 96 19.24 6.24 9.61
N TYR A 97 18.99 6.92 10.73
CA TYR A 97 17.65 7.37 11.15
C TYR A 97 17.49 8.91 11.19
N GLY A 98 18.49 9.65 10.69
CA GLY A 98 18.49 11.12 10.72
C GLY A 98 18.60 11.71 12.12
N LEU A 99 19.16 10.96 13.07
CA LEU A 99 19.41 11.38 14.44
C LEU A 99 20.76 12.12 14.54
N ARG A 100 21.18 12.46 15.76
CA ARG A 100 22.54 12.98 16.02
C ARG A 100 23.50 11.83 16.26
N ASP A 101 24.77 11.99 15.86
CA ASP A 101 25.80 10.94 15.92
C ASP A 101 25.99 10.29 17.31
N ASP A 102 25.64 11.00 18.39
CA ASP A 102 25.71 10.54 19.77
C ASP A 102 24.42 9.84 20.26
N ASP A 103 23.36 9.83 19.47
CA ASP A 103 22.08 9.20 19.81
C ASP A 103 22.21 7.67 19.86
N PRO A 104 21.81 7.00 20.97
CA PRO A 104 21.89 5.55 21.09
C PRO A 104 21.15 4.77 20.00
N LEU A 105 20.12 5.37 19.37
CA LEU A 105 19.34 4.76 18.31
C LEU A 105 19.95 4.94 16.91
N GLN A 106 21.06 5.68 16.79
CA GLN A 106 21.77 5.87 15.51
C GLN A 106 22.77 4.74 15.19
N LYS A 107 23.02 3.83 16.13
CA LYS A 107 23.98 2.73 15.99
C LYS A 107 23.35 1.42 15.53
#